data_AF-A0A251S1Y3-F1
#
_entry.id   AF-A0A251S1Y3-F1
#
_cell.length_a   1.000
_cell.length_b   1.000
_cell.length_c   1.000
_cell.angle_alpha   90.00
_cell.angle_beta   90.00
_cell.angle_gamma   90.00
#
_symmetry.space_group_name_H-M   'P 1'
#
loop_
_entity.id
_entity.type
_entity.pdbx_description
1 polymer ?
#
loop_
_entity_poly.entity_id
_entity_poly.type
_entity_poly.pdbx_seq_one_letter_code
_entity_poly.pdbx_strand_id
1 'polypeptide(L)'
;MGLPVVWRKCVRGILASSQASVLINGSPTLEFQCFRGVRQGDPLSPFIFIIAREALIGIMSKASSIGLKKSHEKSNLFGLGVDDNLVSQMDSLTNCM
;
A
#
# COMPACT_ATOMS: atom_id res chain seq x y z
N MET A 1 -4.01 12.66 -19.02
CA MET A 1 -3.01 13.43 -18.25
C MET A 1 -2.15 12.44 -17.48
N GLY A 2 -0.82 12.53 -17.60
CA GLY A 2 0.12 11.58 -16.99
C GLY A 2 0.94 12.22 -15.88
N LEU A 3 1.54 11.39 -15.01
CA LEU A 3 2.41 11.85 -13.94
C LEU A 3 3.71 12.45 -14.50
N PRO A 4 4.19 13.60 -13.98
CA PRO A 4 5.42 14.24 -14.46
C PRO A 4 6.62 13.28 -14.46
N VAL A 5 7.50 13.41 -15.46
CA VAL A 5 8.71 12.56 -15.58
C VAL A 5 9.59 12.68 -14.34
N VAL A 6 9.72 13.89 -13.79
CA VAL A 6 10.50 14.16 -12.56
C VAL A 6 9.95 13.37 -11.38
N TRP A 7 8.63 13.44 -11.16
CA TRP A 7 7.97 12.70 -10.10
C TRP A 7 8.20 11.18 -10.23
N ARG A 8 8.06 10.63 -11.45
CA ARG A 8 8.32 9.20 -11.71
C ARG A 8 9.76 8.81 -11.41
N LYS A 9 10.73 9.68 -11.71
CA LYS A 9 12.14 9.45 -11.36
C LYS A 9 12.35 9.46 -9.85
N CYS A 10 11.73 10.39 -9.13
CA CYS A 10 11.82 10.45 -7.66
C CYS A 10 11.25 9.18 -7.01
N VAL A 11 10.04 8.77 -7.39
CA VAL A 11 9.43 7.54 -6.88
C VAL A 11 10.30 6.32 -7.19
N ARG A 12 10.82 6.22 -8.42
CA ARG A 12 11.72 5.12 -8.79
C ARG A 12 13.02 5.12 -7.97
N GLY A 13 13.57 6.29 -7.68
CA GLY A 13 14.75 6.45 -6.82
C GLY A 13 14.49 5.89 -5.42
N ILE A 14 13.42 6.36 -4.77
CA ILE A 14 13.06 5.96 -3.40
C ILE A 14 12.82 4.44 -3.31
N LEU A 15 12.10 3.87 -4.27
CA LEU A 15 11.82 2.43 -4.28
C LEU A 15 13.07 1.59 -4.56
N ALA A 16 14.00 2.06 -5.39
CA ALA A 16 15.21 1.32 -5.73
C ALA A 16 16.28 1.37 -4.64
N SER A 17 16.39 2.50 -3.92
CA SER A 17 17.43 2.73 -2.91
C SER A 17 17.02 2.34 -1.49
N SER A 18 15.86 1.73 -1.29
CA SER A 18 15.38 1.43 0.06
C SER A 18 16.16 0.28 0.69
N GLN A 19 16.86 0.59 1.79
CA GLN A 19 17.58 -0.37 2.66
C GLN A 19 16.95 -0.38 4.07
N ALA A 20 16.93 -1.52 4.75
CA ALA A 20 16.47 -1.64 6.13
C ALA A 20 17.35 -2.59 6.95
N SER A 21 17.33 -2.43 8.27
CA SER A 21 17.93 -3.34 9.25
C SER A 21 16.92 -3.62 10.35
N VAL A 22 16.96 -4.81 10.95
CA VAL A 22 16.12 -5.15 12.12
C VAL A 22 16.93 -4.89 13.38
N LEU A 23 16.32 -4.29 14.40
CA LEU A 23 16.94 -4.14 15.71
C LEU A 23 16.62 -5.36 16.56
N ILE A 24 17.65 -6.10 16.99
CA ILE A 24 17.53 -7.23 17.92
C ILE A 24 18.16 -6.78 19.24
N ASN A 25 17.34 -6.64 20.30
CA ASN A 25 17.79 -6.13 21.60
C ASN A 25 18.53 -4.78 21.51
N GLY A 26 18.06 -3.88 20.62
CA GLY A 26 18.67 -2.58 20.39
C GLY A 26 19.93 -2.61 19.50
N SER A 27 20.41 -3.78 19.09
CA SER A 27 21.54 -3.92 18.17
C SER A 27 21.05 -4.13 16.72
N PRO A 28 21.52 -3.35 15.74
CA PRO A 28 21.09 -3.51 14.35
C PRO A 28 21.68 -4.77 13.72
N THR A 29 20.87 -5.48 12.93
CA THR A 29 21.33 -6.54 12.04
C THR A 29 22.04 -5.95 10.82
N LEU A 30 22.59 -6.83 9.97
CA LEU A 30 23.01 -6.44 8.63
C LEU A 30 21.84 -5.78 7.86
N GLU A 31 22.16 -4.75 7.08
CA GLU A 31 21.20 -4.14 6.18
C GLU A 31 20.83 -5.09 5.03
N PHE A 32 19.60 -4.98 4.58
CA PHE A 32 19.08 -5.67 3.41
C PHE A 32 18.22 -4.75 2.56
N GLN A 33 18.14 -5.05 1.27
CA GLN A 33 17.36 -4.29 0.32
C GLN A 33 15.86 -4.55 0.51
N CYS A 34 15.06 -3.49 0.57
CA CYS A 34 13.60 -3.59 0.58
C CYS A 34 13.08 -3.69 -0.86
N PHE A 35 12.59 -4.86 -1.25
CA PHE A 35 12.01 -5.06 -2.59
C PHE A 35 10.55 -4.62 -2.70
N ARG A 36 9.85 -4.49 -1.56
CA ARG A 36 8.42 -4.17 -1.49
C ARG A 36 8.14 -3.25 -0.32
N GLY A 37 7.00 -2.57 -0.40
CA GLY A 37 6.55 -1.62 0.61
C GLY A 37 7.10 -0.22 0.37
N VAL A 38 6.57 0.73 1.12
CA VAL A 38 7.03 2.13 1.13
C VAL A 38 7.51 2.46 2.54
N ARG A 39 8.51 3.31 2.65
CA ARG A 39 9.17 3.64 3.91
C ARG A 39 8.21 4.43 4.80
N GLN A 40 7.85 3.91 5.96
CA GLN A 40 7.03 4.67 6.91
C GLN A 40 7.82 5.88 7.41
N GLY A 41 7.17 7.04 7.48
CA GLY A 41 7.84 8.31 7.83
C GLY A 41 8.45 9.05 6.63
N ASP A 42 8.41 8.48 5.42
CA ASP A 42 8.75 9.22 4.20
C ASP A 42 7.57 10.14 3.81
N PRO A 43 7.80 11.45 3.58
CA PRO A 43 6.74 12.39 3.20
C PRO A 43 6.02 12.03 1.89
N LEU A 44 6.62 11.21 1.03
CA LEU A 44 6.01 10.77 -0.24
C LEU A 44 5.15 9.51 -0.10
N SER A 45 5.35 8.71 0.96
CA SER A 45 4.63 7.45 1.19
C SER A 45 3.10 7.59 1.21
N PRO A 46 2.50 8.62 1.85
CA PRO A 46 1.05 8.80 1.85
C PRO A 46 0.48 9.01 0.45
N PHE A 47 1.19 9.77 -0.40
CA PHE A 47 0.75 10.04 -1.77
C PHE A 47 0.78 8.77 -2.63
N ILE A 48 1.85 7.98 -2.52
CA ILE A 48 1.97 6.71 -3.26
C ILE A 48 0.86 5.75 -2.82
N PHE A 49 0.54 5.70 -1.53
CA PHE A 49 -0.53 4.87 -1.00
C PHE A 49 -1.90 5.27 -1.56
N ILE A 50 -2.21 6.57 -1.62
CA ILE A 50 -3.48 7.07 -2.18
C ILE A 50 -3.61 6.68 -3.66
N ILE A 51 -2.56 6.89 -4.46
CA ILE A 51 -2.56 6.51 -5.88
C ILE A 51 -2.79 5.00 -6.05
N ALA A 52 -2.10 4.18 -5.25
CA ALA A 52 -2.27 2.73 -5.28
C ALA A 52 -3.70 2.31 -4.89
N ARG A 53 -4.28 2.96 -3.87
CA ARG A 53 -5.66 2.73 -3.43
C ARG A 53 -6.66 3.07 -4.54
N GLU A 54 -6.56 4.25 -5.14
CA GLU A 54 -7.49 4.68 -6.21
C GLU A 54 -7.42 3.74 -7.41
N ALA A 55 -6.20 3.35 -7.83
CA ALA A 55 -6.01 2.37 -8.90
C ALA A 55 -6.64 1.02 -8.55
N LEU A 56 -6.45 0.56 -7.31
CA LEU A 56 -7.04 -0.69 -6.83
C LEU A 56 -8.57 -0.63 -6.83
N ILE A 57 -9.17 0.45 -6.32
CA ILE A 57 -10.63 0.66 -6.36
C ILE A 57 -11.14 0.61 -7.80
N GLY A 58 -10.48 1.31 -8.73
CA GLY A 58 -10.87 1.29 -10.14
C GLY A 58 -10.80 -0.10 -10.76
N ILE A 59 -9.77 -0.89 -10.45
CA ILE A 59 -9.65 -2.29 -10.90
C ILE A 59 -10.77 -3.15 -10.28
N MET A 60 -11.07 -2.97 -9.00
CA MET A 60 -12.14 -3.69 -8.31
C MET A 60 -13.52 -3.37 -8.86
N SER A 61 -13.83 -2.10 -9.12
CA SER A 61 -15.09 -1.69 -9.76
C SER A 61 -15.22 -2.30 -11.15
N LYS A 62 -14.13 -2.31 -11.94
CA LYS A 62 -14.12 -2.96 -13.24
C LYS A 62 -14.32 -4.47 -13.14
N ALA A 63 -13.66 -5.12 -12.18
CA ALA A 63 -13.81 -6.55 -11.92
C ALA A 63 -15.26 -6.92 -11.52
N SER A 64 -15.89 -6.13 -10.64
CA SER A 64 -17.30 -6.30 -10.27
C SER A 64 -18.22 -6.16 -11.48
N SER A 65 -17.98 -5.17 -12.36
CA SER A 65 -18.79 -4.98 -13.58
C SER A 65 -18.77 -6.17 -14.55
N ILE A 66 -17.72 -7.00 -14.51
CA ILE A 66 -17.60 -8.22 -15.32
C ILE A 66 -17.96 -9.49 -14.52
N GLY A 67 -18.57 -9.34 -13.34
CA GLY A 67 -19.03 -10.43 -12.50
C GLY A 67 -17.95 -11.14 -11.68
N LEU A 68 -16.72 -10.61 -11.62
CA LEU A 68 -15.68 -11.16 -10.74
C LEU A 68 -15.93 -10.73 -9.30
N LYS A 69 -16.09 -11.72 -8.42
CA LYS A 69 -16.32 -11.52 -6.99
C LYS A 69 -15.01 -11.58 -6.22
N LYS A 70 -14.89 -10.75 -5.18
CA LYS A 70 -13.75 -10.79 -4.26
C LYS A 70 -13.88 -12.03 -3.36
N SER A 71 -12.83 -12.83 -3.22
CA SER A 71 -12.80 -13.93 -2.26
C SER A 71 -12.54 -13.37 -0.85
N HIS A 72 -13.57 -13.40 0.01
CA HIS A 72 -13.45 -12.96 1.41
C HIS A 72 -12.38 -13.74 2.19
N GLU A 73 -12.22 -15.03 1.90
CA GLU A 73 -11.29 -15.92 2.61
C GLU A 73 -9.79 -15.56 2.42
N LYS A 74 -9.46 -14.73 1.42
CA LYS A 74 -8.07 -14.33 1.10
C LYS A 74 -7.78 -12.85 1.35
N SER A 75 -8.76 -12.09 1.81
CA SER A 75 -8.69 -10.63 1.88
C SER A 75 -8.81 -10.16 3.34
N ASN A 76 -7.71 -10.19 4.09
CA ASN A 76 -7.69 -9.59 5.43
C ASN A 76 -7.19 -8.15 5.34
N LEU A 77 -8.04 -7.19 5.71
CA LEU A 77 -7.65 -5.78 5.86
C LEU A 77 -7.10 -5.60 7.28
N PHE A 78 -5.82 -5.29 7.40
CA PHE A 78 -5.19 -5.00 8.70
C PHE A 78 -5.00 -3.49 8.84
N GLY A 79 -5.60 -2.89 9.88
CA GLY A 79 -5.35 -1.50 10.25
C GLY A 79 -3.98 -1.37 10.91
N LEU A 80 -3.02 -0.71 10.26
CA LEU A 80 -1.77 -0.32 10.92
C LEU A 80 -2.01 1.01 11.65
N GLY A 81 -2.21 0.94 12.97
CA GLY A 81 -2.43 2.12 13.82
C GLY A 81 -3.80 2.80 13.60
N VAL A 82 -4.78 2.06 13.10
CA VAL A 82 -6.15 2.51 12.88
C VAL A 82 -7.08 1.60 13.68
N ASP A 83 -8.07 2.18 14.35
CA ASP A 83 -9.04 1.47 15.16
C ASP A 83 -9.81 0.40 14.35
N ASP A 84 -10.00 -0.78 14.92
CA ASP A 84 -10.66 -1.92 14.26
C ASP A 84 -12.10 -1.59 13.81
N ASN A 85 -12.74 -0.61 14.45
CA ASN A 85 -14.07 -0.14 14.08
C ASN A 85 -14.04 0.68 12.77
N LEU A 86 -12.97 1.43 12.52
CA LEU A 86 -12.76 2.13 11.24
C LEU A 86 -12.33 1.15 10.13
N VAL A 87 -11.55 0.13 10.47
CA VAL A 87 -11.15 -0.93 9.54
C VAL A 87 -12.36 -1.72 9.08
N SER A 88 -13.25 -2.10 10.00
CA SER A 88 -14.51 -2.80 9.68
C SER A 88 -15.50 -1.90 8.92
N GLN A 89 -15.54 -0.59 9.19
CA GLN A 89 -16.28 0.37 8.36
C GLN A 89 -15.71 0.46 6.93
N MET A 90 -14.39 0.44 6.75
CA MET A 90 -13.80 0.38 5.41
C MET A 90 -14.09 -0.95 4.72
N ASP A 91 -14.07 -2.06 5.45
CA ASP A 91 -14.41 -3.38 4.91
C ASP A 91 -15.86 -3.38 4.38
N SER A 92 -16.79 -2.82 5.16
CA SER A 92 -18.19 -2.64 4.77
C SER A 92 -18.42 -1.59 3.67
N LEU A 93 -17.61 -0.53 3.56
CA LEU A 93 -17.63 0.41 2.43
C LEU A 93 -17.06 -0.23 1.15
N THR A 94 -16.15 -1.19 1.30
CA THR A 94 -15.67 -2.01 0.20
C THR A 94 -16.59 -3.19 -0.11
N ASN A 95 -17.83 -3.23 0.42
CA ASN A 95 -18.93 -4.07 -0.06
C ASN A 95 -19.19 -3.77 -1.55
N CYS A 96 -18.34 -4.36 -2.39
CA CYS A 96 -18.67 -4.63 -3.77
C CYS A 96 -19.86 -5.59 -3.73
N MET A 97 -21.05 -5.02 -3.88
CA MET A 97 -22.24 -5.73 -4.36
C MET A 97 -21.94 -6.47 -5.66
#